data_AF-A0A2E6C5D0-F1
#
_entry.id   AF-A0A2E6C5D0-F1
#
_cell.length_a   1.000
_cell.length_b   1.000
_cell.length_c   1.000
_cell.angle_alpha   90.00
_cell.angle_beta   90.00
_cell.angle_gamma   90.00
#
_symmetry.space_group_name_H-M   'P 1'
#
loop_
_entity.id
_entity.type
_entity.pdbx_description
1 polymer ?
#
loop_
_entity_poly.entity_id
_entity_poly.type
_entity_poly.pdbx_seq_one_letter_code
_entity_poly.pdbx_strand_id
1 'polypeptide(L)'
;MPVRSANPETDDVGRFNRLSASQANTWDDCPRLWYYQNKMRLKFPQTPPLFLGRAVEECVCRVLLESPGLVFPNAPLDVMSNGADKLLPLFDDELPSDFREWCRARVDVHWPKIRDEMHLEWKKNPRKAGNWNEYSMQTYRDMCVTALEMHMIEVDQCRNTISKEELECWRNGMRHEIPAPDGRENSGPHPLRGKGSCSLVEAWEIARPWFVDPDAPQFSLNAVHPDHWFQGEYDIVYRHGGKVRIMDLKASRGGGDRSGNYVEQLRIYAMLWSITHDGRIPDNLEVWYLGVGVRKEVSVPSQEEITNLERKLKDLWHEIKENNVDISDCPPIPRALRGYAEGGLEIENPEEVRCTNCDWEALCPSGSGDDDLPKGGTHQPPGDLKEYDLTAFEDLVPRVNIFAEVFSVTNVPTKPPNITIEKDGGFAFVRIIAEESEGILTYPEGLEKGETVRLIGVIPSTNWKGELQLKVDPHAKVERADTSLEGDIGLYDFRARWNLVGRVAYTTYKSGVGRNGKPWTRKGLILIDETSRITVEGWENSWPSIYNTLKQGDEVVILNVSLDAWAVEVKANLEKGSSMYVVSRSCE
;
A
#
# COMPACT_ATOMS: atom_id res chain seq x y z
N MET A 1 13.94 5.19 18.85
CA MET A 1 13.76 6.16 17.76
C MET A 1 12.41 5.92 17.05
N PRO A 2 11.80 6.92 16.37
CA PRO A 2 10.50 6.72 15.72
C PRO A 2 10.49 5.68 14.59
N VAL A 3 11.67 5.34 14.05
CA VAL A 3 11.86 4.25 13.08
C VAL A 3 12.74 3.18 13.71
N ARG A 4 12.44 1.93 13.40
CA ARG A 4 13.28 0.78 13.75
C ARG A 4 13.15 -0.27 12.64
N SER A 5 14.14 -0.32 11.76
CA SER A 5 14.20 -1.34 10.72
C SER A 5 14.49 -2.72 11.32
N ALA A 6 13.89 -3.76 10.74
CA ALA A 6 14.26 -5.13 11.05
C ALA A 6 15.69 -5.43 10.59
N ASN A 7 16.42 -6.26 11.33
CA ASN A 7 17.69 -6.77 10.86
C ASN A 7 17.44 -7.92 9.86
N PRO A 8 17.79 -7.77 8.57
CA PRO A 8 17.51 -8.79 7.56
C PRO A 8 18.12 -10.16 7.86
N GLU A 9 19.24 -10.22 8.60
CA GLU A 9 19.90 -11.49 8.95
C GLU A 9 19.13 -12.31 9.99
N THR A 10 18.26 -11.66 10.77
CA THR A 10 17.51 -12.29 11.87
C THR A 10 16.00 -12.24 11.68
N ASP A 11 15.53 -11.64 10.58
CA ASP A 11 14.10 -11.50 10.27
C ASP A 11 13.57 -12.75 9.56
N ASP A 12 13.09 -13.70 10.36
CA ASP A 12 12.46 -14.95 9.92
C ASP A 12 10.96 -14.79 9.60
N VAL A 13 10.34 -13.69 9.99
CA VAL A 13 8.93 -13.38 9.68
C VAL A 13 8.79 -12.75 8.30
N GLY A 14 9.69 -11.83 7.96
CA GLY A 14 9.68 -11.10 6.71
C GLY A 14 8.62 -9.99 6.64
N ARG A 15 8.91 -8.98 5.81
CA ARG A 15 8.13 -7.73 5.71
C ARG A 15 6.63 -7.91 5.40
N PHE A 16 6.26 -8.92 4.62
CA PHE A 16 4.86 -9.12 4.18
C PHE A 16 4.03 -9.93 5.18
N ASN A 17 4.66 -10.62 6.14
CA ASN A 17 3.95 -11.44 7.13
C ASN A 17 3.74 -10.74 8.47
N ARG A 18 4.27 -9.53 8.66
CA ARG A 18 4.06 -8.75 9.88
C ARG A 18 2.60 -8.31 10.00
N LEU A 19 2.08 -8.29 11.23
CA LEU A 19 0.81 -7.68 11.58
C LEU A 19 0.95 -6.15 11.65
N SER A 20 -0.13 -5.43 11.39
CA SER A 20 -0.22 -3.98 11.60
C SER A 20 -1.49 -3.63 12.39
N ALA A 21 -1.52 -2.42 12.96
CA ALA A 21 -2.69 -1.91 13.69
C ALA A 21 -3.95 -1.86 12.79
N SER A 22 -3.80 -1.50 11.52
CA SER A 22 -4.91 -1.51 10.57
C SER A 22 -5.45 -2.92 10.33
N GLN A 23 -4.59 -3.94 10.22
CA GLN A 23 -5.03 -5.32 10.07
C GLN A 23 -5.71 -5.85 11.34
N ALA A 24 -5.18 -5.52 12.51
CA ALA A 24 -5.79 -5.87 13.80
C ALA A 24 -7.18 -5.23 13.95
N ASN A 25 -7.32 -3.93 13.64
CA ASN A 25 -8.61 -3.24 13.67
C ASN A 25 -9.60 -3.83 12.67
N THR A 26 -9.16 -4.18 11.44
CA THR A 26 -10.05 -4.84 10.46
C THR A 26 -10.54 -6.20 10.96
N TRP A 27 -9.69 -6.99 11.63
CA TRP A 27 -10.08 -8.26 12.24
C TRP A 27 -11.10 -8.05 13.36
N ASP A 28 -10.80 -7.16 14.31
CA ASP A 28 -11.68 -6.83 15.43
C ASP A 28 -13.03 -6.22 14.96
N ASP A 29 -13.03 -5.47 13.84
CA ASP A 29 -14.25 -4.94 13.23
C ASP A 29 -15.11 -6.03 12.56
N CYS A 30 -14.49 -6.95 11.82
CA CYS A 30 -15.15 -8.11 11.21
C CYS A 30 -14.11 -9.10 10.64
N PRO A 31 -13.98 -10.33 11.18
CA PRO A 31 -13.06 -11.34 10.65
C PRO A 31 -13.29 -11.64 9.16
N ARG A 32 -14.56 -11.66 8.72
CA ARG A 32 -14.89 -11.87 7.31
C ARG A 32 -14.42 -10.71 6.40
N LEU A 33 -14.48 -9.47 6.88
CA LEU A 33 -13.94 -8.31 6.17
C LEU A 33 -12.42 -8.45 5.99
N TRP A 34 -11.72 -8.86 7.05
CA TRP A 34 -10.29 -9.16 7.00
C TRP A 34 -9.99 -10.26 5.98
N TYR A 35 -10.76 -11.35 5.96
CA TYR A 35 -10.58 -12.44 5.00
C TYR A 35 -10.64 -11.93 3.56
N TYR A 36 -11.68 -11.17 3.21
CA TYR A 36 -11.82 -10.61 1.87
C TYR A 36 -10.70 -9.64 1.51
N GLN A 37 -10.32 -8.72 2.39
CA GLN A 37 -9.34 -7.68 2.06
C GLN A 37 -7.89 -8.13 2.15
N ASN A 38 -7.57 -9.08 3.04
CA ASN A 38 -6.20 -9.40 3.41
C ASN A 38 -5.79 -10.80 2.92
N LYS A 39 -6.60 -11.83 3.19
CA LYS A 39 -6.35 -13.19 2.70
C LYS A 39 -6.63 -13.30 1.20
N MET A 40 -7.84 -12.93 0.77
CA MET A 40 -8.26 -12.92 -0.64
C MET A 40 -7.76 -11.69 -1.40
N ARG A 41 -7.16 -10.71 -0.71
CA ARG A 41 -6.56 -9.49 -1.30
C ARG A 41 -7.52 -8.68 -2.18
N LEU A 42 -8.83 -8.78 -1.93
CA LEU A 42 -9.84 -7.99 -2.64
C LEU A 42 -9.64 -6.51 -2.28
N LYS A 43 -9.65 -5.64 -3.29
CA LYS A 43 -9.34 -4.22 -3.12
C LYS A 43 -10.61 -3.42 -3.05
N PHE A 44 -10.96 -2.77 -1.94
CA PHE A 44 -12.14 -1.91 -1.85
C PHE A 44 -12.12 -0.77 -2.91
N PRO A 45 -13.29 -0.16 -3.24
CA PRO A 45 -13.38 0.94 -4.19
C PRO A 45 -12.45 2.11 -3.84
N GLN A 46 -11.75 2.66 -4.83
CA GLN A 46 -10.73 3.68 -4.64
C GLN A 46 -11.37 5.07 -4.87
N THR A 47 -11.87 5.68 -3.79
CA THR A 47 -12.62 6.95 -3.80
C THR A 47 -11.72 8.19 -3.64
N PRO A 48 -12.14 9.39 -4.11
CA PRO A 48 -11.33 10.60 -3.99
C PRO A 48 -10.87 10.96 -2.57
N PRO A 49 -11.68 10.80 -1.49
CA PRO A 49 -11.24 11.09 -0.12
C PRO A 49 -9.95 10.37 0.31
N LEU A 50 -9.70 9.16 -0.19
CA LEU A 50 -8.48 8.40 0.13
C LEU A 50 -7.22 9.04 -0.48
N PHE A 51 -7.36 9.66 -1.64
CA PHE A 51 -6.26 10.34 -2.33
C PHE A 51 -6.09 11.76 -1.80
N LEU A 52 -7.19 12.45 -1.55
CA LEU A 52 -7.17 13.78 -0.95
C LEU A 52 -6.64 13.77 0.49
N GLY A 53 -6.92 12.72 1.26
CA GLY A 53 -6.31 12.55 2.59
C GLY A 53 -4.80 12.40 2.53
N ARG A 54 -4.29 11.56 1.62
CA ARG A 54 -2.84 11.44 1.35
C ARG A 54 -2.23 12.76 0.84
N ALA A 55 -2.95 13.49 -0.01
CA ALA A 55 -2.53 14.80 -0.50
C ALA A 55 -2.35 15.82 0.64
N VAL A 56 -3.27 15.81 1.62
CA VAL A 56 -3.18 16.68 2.80
C VAL A 56 -1.96 16.32 3.64
N GLU A 57 -1.79 15.04 3.95
CA GLU A 57 -0.64 14.54 4.72
C GLU A 57 0.69 14.91 4.05
N GLU A 58 0.84 14.61 2.76
CA GLU A 58 2.04 14.96 2.00
C GLU A 58 2.30 16.47 2.00
N CYS A 59 1.27 17.28 1.76
CA CYS A 59 1.41 18.74 1.74
C CYS A 59 1.86 19.28 3.10
N VAL A 60 1.33 18.75 4.21
CA VAL A 60 1.74 19.16 5.56
C VAL A 60 3.19 18.76 5.82
N CYS A 61 3.57 17.53 5.51
CA CYS A 61 4.94 17.04 5.66
C CYS A 61 5.94 17.85 4.84
N ARG A 62 5.61 18.23 3.59
CA ARG A 62 6.48 19.09 2.76
C ARG A 62 6.69 20.49 3.36
N VAL A 63 5.69 21.08 4.01
CA VAL A 63 5.86 22.37 4.69
C VAL A 63 6.65 22.22 6.00
N LEU A 64 6.44 21.13 6.76
CA LEU A 64 7.20 20.85 7.98
C LEU A 64 8.69 20.57 7.71
N LEU A 65 9.02 20.00 6.54
CA LEU A 65 10.39 19.77 6.09
C LEU A 65 11.16 21.08 5.88
N GLU A 66 10.46 22.17 5.55
CA GLU A 66 11.03 23.48 5.34
C GLU A 66 11.22 24.25 6.67
N SER A 67 11.88 25.41 6.56
CA SER A 67 12.08 26.33 7.68
C SER A 67 11.74 27.77 7.30
N PRO A 68 10.98 28.52 8.12
CA PRO A 68 10.77 29.95 7.93
C PRO A 68 12.05 30.77 8.11
N GLY A 69 13.12 30.18 8.66
CA GLY A 69 14.46 30.79 8.72
C GLY A 69 15.34 30.56 7.50
N LEU A 70 14.89 29.76 6.52
CA LEU A 70 15.65 29.41 5.31
C LEU A 70 14.86 29.66 4.01
N VAL A 71 13.53 29.51 4.05
CA VAL A 71 12.68 29.45 2.88
C VAL A 71 11.71 30.62 2.88
N PHE A 72 11.77 31.45 1.82
CA PHE A 72 10.80 32.54 1.63
C PHE A 72 9.38 31.99 1.35
N PRO A 73 8.31 32.74 1.71
CA PRO A 73 6.92 32.32 1.46
C PRO A 73 6.64 31.88 0.01
N ASN A 74 7.24 32.58 -0.96
CA ASN A 74 7.05 32.36 -2.39
C ASN A 74 8.18 31.54 -3.05
N ALA A 75 9.04 30.89 -2.27
CA ALA A 75 10.11 30.05 -2.81
C ALA A 75 9.55 28.93 -3.70
N PRO A 76 10.29 28.47 -4.73
CA PRO A 76 9.82 27.42 -5.62
C PRO A 76 9.72 26.06 -4.90
N LEU A 77 8.99 25.12 -5.51
CA LEU A 77 8.73 23.78 -4.97
C LEU A 77 10.00 22.96 -4.70
N ASP A 78 11.04 23.17 -5.50
CA ASP A 78 12.29 22.43 -5.47
C ASP A 78 13.37 23.12 -4.62
N VAL A 79 13.00 24.12 -3.80
CA VAL A 79 13.95 24.87 -2.96
C VAL A 79 14.79 23.97 -2.05
N MET A 80 14.22 22.85 -1.58
CA MET A 80 14.91 21.88 -0.71
C MET A 80 15.64 20.75 -1.48
N SER A 81 15.61 20.74 -2.81
CA SER A 81 16.13 19.61 -3.63
C SER A 81 17.62 19.30 -3.44
N ASN A 82 18.42 20.29 -3.04
CA ASN A 82 19.85 20.13 -2.75
C ASN A 82 20.17 20.03 -1.26
N GLY A 83 19.14 19.90 -0.41
CA GLY A 83 19.27 19.89 1.04
C GLY A 83 19.32 21.29 1.67
N ALA A 84 18.86 21.36 2.92
CA ALA A 84 18.78 22.60 3.71
C ALA A 84 20.16 23.21 4.01
N ASP A 85 21.20 22.38 4.11
CA ASP A 85 22.56 22.85 4.38
C ASP A 85 23.18 23.67 3.22
N LYS A 86 22.54 23.68 2.05
CA LYS A 86 22.94 24.52 0.90
C LYS A 86 22.20 25.85 0.86
N LEU A 87 21.23 26.07 1.75
CA LEU A 87 20.51 27.33 1.89
C LEU A 87 21.21 28.23 2.91
N LEU A 88 21.16 29.54 2.66
CA LEU A 88 21.65 30.53 3.60
C LEU A 88 20.52 30.92 4.56
N PRO A 89 20.80 31.06 5.87
CA PRO A 89 19.86 31.67 6.81
C PRO A 89 19.40 33.03 6.32
N LEU A 90 18.10 33.28 6.44
CA LEU A 90 17.51 34.59 6.20
C LEU A 90 18.01 35.59 7.27
N PHE A 91 18.21 36.84 6.86
CA PHE A 91 18.48 37.93 7.79
C PHE A 91 17.24 38.27 8.64
N ASP A 92 17.45 38.92 9.78
CA ASP A 92 16.35 39.26 10.71
C ASP A 92 15.24 40.11 10.05
N ASP A 93 15.60 40.96 9.07
CA ASP A 93 14.67 41.79 8.29
C ASP A 93 14.03 41.05 7.09
N GLU A 94 14.50 39.84 6.78
CA GLU A 94 13.94 38.96 5.76
C GLU A 94 13.00 37.89 6.34
N LEU A 95 13.02 37.68 7.66
CA LEU A 95 12.14 36.73 8.34
C LEU A 95 10.66 37.12 8.15
N PRO A 96 9.76 36.15 7.97
CA PRO A 96 8.34 36.44 7.84
C PRO A 96 7.80 37.08 9.12
N SER A 97 7.05 38.17 8.98
CA SER A 97 6.42 38.87 10.11
C SER A 97 5.33 38.04 10.79
N ASP A 98 4.69 37.12 10.06
CA ASP A 98 3.73 36.16 10.58
C ASP A 98 4.02 34.75 10.02
N PHE A 99 4.39 33.83 10.92
CA PHE A 99 4.70 32.44 10.56
C PHE A 99 3.45 31.65 10.16
N ARG A 100 2.27 32.03 10.62
CA ARG A 100 1.00 31.42 10.18
C ARG A 100 0.70 31.82 8.74
N GLU A 101 0.95 33.08 8.38
CA GLU A 101 0.87 33.54 6.99
C GLU A 101 1.91 32.83 6.11
N TRP A 102 3.14 32.67 6.61
CA TRP A 102 4.16 31.86 5.93
C TRP A 102 3.68 30.42 5.68
N CYS A 103 3.13 29.74 6.69
CA CYS A 103 2.58 28.38 6.53
C CYS A 103 1.50 28.33 5.43
N ARG A 104 0.57 29.29 5.41
CA ARG A 104 -0.47 29.39 4.37
C ARG A 104 0.14 29.55 2.98
N ALA A 105 1.11 30.44 2.84
CA ALA A 105 1.79 30.66 1.56
C ALA A 105 2.53 29.41 1.08
N ARG A 106 3.20 28.68 1.98
CA ARG A 106 3.88 27.42 1.63
C ARG A 106 2.89 26.33 1.23
N VAL A 107 1.73 26.23 1.88
CA VAL A 107 0.64 25.34 1.42
C VAL A 107 0.20 25.71 0.01
N ASP A 108 0.05 27.00 -0.31
CA ASP A 108 -0.39 27.44 -1.65
C ASP A 108 0.63 27.14 -2.75
N VAL A 109 1.91 27.02 -2.40
CA VAL A 109 2.96 26.58 -3.32
C VAL A 109 2.88 25.06 -3.55
N HIS A 110 2.78 24.26 -2.49
CA HIS A 110 2.81 22.78 -2.56
C HIS A 110 1.50 22.16 -3.06
N TRP A 111 0.36 22.64 -2.58
CA TRP A 111 -0.94 22.02 -2.78
C TRP A 111 -1.32 21.76 -4.24
N PRO A 112 -1.17 22.70 -5.20
CA PRO A 112 -1.63 22.48 -6.57
C PRO A 112 -0.97 21.28 -7.24
N LYS A 113 0.35 21.12 -7.08
CA LYS A 113 1.10 20.02 -7.69
C LYS A 113 0.70 18.67 -7.09
N ILE A 114 0.71 18.57 -5.75
CA ILE A 114 0.37 17.33 -5.03
C ILE A 114 -1.06 16.89 -5.36
N ARG A 115 -2.01 17.83 -5.32
CA ARG A 115 -3.41 17.57 -5.69
C ARG A 115 -3.53 17.00 -7.10
N ASP A 116 -2.83 17.57 -8.07
CA ASP A 116 -2.92 17.16 -9.47
C ASP A 116 -2.28 15.79 -9.70
N GLU A 117 -1.18 15.49 -9.02
CA GLU A 117 -0.54 14.17 -9.01
C GLU A 117 -1.46 13.11 -8.38
N MET A 118 -2.09 13.41 -7.24
CA MET A 118 -3.06 12.53 -6.58
C MET A 118 -4.32 12.31 -7.41
N HIS A 119 -4.80 13.33 -8.10
CA HIS A 119 -5.91 13.20 -9.06
C HIS A 119 -5.54 12.27 -10.22
N LEU A 120 -4.31 12.38 -10.73
CA LEU A 120 -3.81 11.51 -11.80
C LEU A 120 -3.68 10.06 -11.33
N GLU A 121 -3.21 9.83 -10.10
CA GLU A 121 -3.12 8.50 -9.49
C GLU A 121 -4.51 7.87 -9.35
N TRP A 122 -5.48 8.60 -8.78
CA TRP A 122 -6.87 8.14 -8.68
C TRP A 122 -7.47 7.82 -10.06
N LYS A 123 -7.27 8.70 -11.03
CA LYS A 123 -7.83 8.54 -12.38
C LYS A 123 -7.30 7.29 -13.10
N LYS A 124 -6.05 6.90 -12.81
CA LYS A 124 -5.37 5.70 -13.33
C LYS A 124 -5.67 4.44 -12.53
N ASN A 125 -6.25 4.55 -11.34
CA ASN A 125 -6.49 3.40 -10.48
C ASN A 125 -7.51 2.43 -11.14
N PRO A 126 -7.21 1.13 -11.24
CA PRO A 126 -8.09 0.15 -11.91
C PRO A 126 -9.47 0.00 -11.27
N ARG A 127 -9.60 0.28 -9.97
CA ARG A 127 -10.86 0.23 -9.22
C ARG A 127 -11.25 1.61 -8.69
N LYS A 128 -10.97 2.67 -9.45
CA LYS A 128 -11.45 4.02 -9.11
C LYS A 128 -12.98 4.03 -8.99
N ALA A 129 -13.47 4.77 -8.00
CA ALA A 129 -14.88 4.97 -7.74
C ALA A 129 -15.14 6.40 -7.29
N GLY A 130 -16.42 6.80 -7.25
CA GLY A 130 -16.84 8.16 -6.93
C GLY A 130 -16.48 9.19 -8.01
N ASN A 131 -16.69 10.47 -7.69
CA ASN A 131 -16.42 11.57 -8.60
C ASN A 131 -15.53 12.61 -7.90
N TRP A 132 -14.35 12.86 -8.47
CA TRP A 132 -13.37 13.81 -7.91
C TRP A 132 -13.94 15.22 -7.71
N ASN A 133 -14.86 15.64 -8.59
CA ASN A 133 -15.41 16.99 -8.59
C ASN A 133 -16.50 17.22 -7.53
N GLU A 134 -16.92 16.19 -6.80
CA GLU A 134 -17.85 16.32 -5.66
C GLU A 134 -17.16 16.89 -4.42
N TYR A 135 -15.82 16.93 -4.41
CA TYR A 135 -15.03 17.35 -3.26
C TYR A 135 -14.43 18.74 -3.48
N SER A 136 -14.52 19.58 -2.45
CA SER A 136 -13.96 20.94 -2.47
C SER A 136 -12.44 20.90 -2.29
N MET A 137 -11.71 21.27 -3.33
CA MET A 137 -10.24 21.38 -3.26
C MET A 137 -9.79 22.46 -2.28
N GLN A 138 -10.60 23.50 -2.08
CA GLN A 138 -10.34 24.54 -1.09
C GLN A 138 -10.45 23.97 0.32
N THR A 139 -11.45 23.13 0.59
CA THR A 139 -11.65 22.52 1.91
C THR A 139 -10.45 21.64 2.29
N TYR A 140 -9.93 20.82 1.38
CA TYR A 140 -8.74 20.01 1.67
C TYR A 140 -7.47 20.86 1.80
N ARG A 141 -7.32 21.92 1.00
CA ARG A 141 -6.25 22.91 1.18
C ARG A 141 -6.29 23.55 2.57
N ASP A 142 -7.49 23.89 3.05
CA ASP A 142 -7.68 24.48 4.38
C ASP A 142 -7.44 23.47 5.51
N MET A 143 -7.61 22.17 5.26
CA MET A 143 -7.16 21.12 6.20
C MET A 143 -5.62 21.12 6.34
N CYS A 144 -4.86 21.33 5.26
CA CYS A 144 -3.39 21.47 5.36
C CYS A 144 -3.02 22.66 6.26
N VAL A 145 -3.69 23.79 6.07
CA VAL A 145 -3.46 24.98 6.91
C VAL A 145 -3.86 24.73 8.35
N THR A 146 -4.99 24.08 8.60
CA THR A 146 -5.44 23.72 9.94
C THR A 146 -4.39 22.87 10.67
N ALA A 147 -3.76 21.91 9.98
CA ALA A 147 -2.69 21.10 10.57
C ALA A 147 -1.47 21.95 10.95
N LEU A 148 -1.06 22.90 10.10
CA LEU A 148 0.06 23.79 10.37
C LEU A 148 -0.26 24.83 11.45
N GLU A 149 -1.51 25.26 11.57
CA GLU A 149 -1.97 26.09 12.70
C GLU A 149 -1.89 25.33 14.03
N MET A 150 -2.26 24.05 14.03
CA MET A 150 -2.07 23.17 15.20
C MET A 150 -0.58 22.95 15.51
N HIS A 151 0.28 22.83 14.50
CA HIS A 151 1.73 22.81 14.69
C HIS A 151 2.24 24.13 15.30
N MET A 152 1.73 25.28 14.88
CA MET A 152 2.11 26.57 15.47
C MET A 152 1.77 26.67 16.97
N ILE A 153 0.76 25.93 17.46
CA ILE A 153 0.52 25.80 18.90
C ILE A 153 1.70 25.08 19.58
N GLU A 154 2.25 24.03 18.98
CA GLU A 154 3.44 23.33 19.49
C GLU A 154 4.69 24.21 19.46
N VAL A 155 4.84 25.03 18.41
CA VAL A 155 5.92 26.03 18.29
C VAL A 155 5.82 27.07 19.40
N ASP A 156 4.63 27.64 19.60
CA ASP A 156 4.39 28.64 20.65
C ASP A 156 4.62 28.02 22.05
N GLN A 157 4.19 26.79 22.29
CA GLN A 157 4.47 26.06 23.53
C GLN A 157 5.97 25.83 23.73
N CYS A 158 6.68 25.36 22.72
CA CYS A 158 8.13 25.15 22.77
C CYS A 158 8.84 26.45 23.14
N ARG A 159 8.56 27.55 22.44
CA ARG A 159 9.17 28.86 22.70
C ARG A 159 9.01 29.32 24.15
N ASN A 160 7.85 29.06 24.74
CA ASN A 160 7.49 29.53 26.08
C ASN A 160 7.97 28.60 27.21
N THR A 161 8.26 27.33 26.92
CA THR A 161 8.52 26.31 27.96
C THR A 161 9.86 25.59 27.81
N ILE A 162 10.59 25.79 26.72
CA ILE A 162 11.89 25.17 26.49
C ILE A 162 12.88 25.51 27.60
N SER A 163 13.57 24.49 28.09
CA SER A 163 14.63 24.68 29.09
C SER A 163 15.85 25.34 28.46
N LYS A 164 16.63 26.06 29.28
CA LYS A 164 17.87 26.67 28.81
C LYS A 164 18.86 25.60 28.35
N GLU A 165 18.87 24.47 29.03
CA GLU A 165 19.71 23.31 28.74
C GLU A 165 19.37 22.71 27.37
N GLU A 166 18.10 22.47 27.07
CA GLU A 166 17.63 21.93 25.78
C GLU A 166 17.94 22.89 24.63
N LEU A 167 17.66 24.19 24.82
CA LEU A 167 17.96 25.23 23.83
C LEU A 167 19.46 25.29 23.51
N GLU A 168 20.32 25.34 24.51
CA GLU A 168 21.77 25.40 24.30
C GLU A 168 22.30 24.09 23.68
N CYS A 169 21.75 22.94 24.04
CA CYS A 169 22.09 21.66 23.40
C CYS A 169 21.77 21.69 21.90
N TRP A 170 20.55 22.11 21.53
CA TRP A 170 20.15 22.25 20.14
C TRP A 170 21.02 23.27 19.38
N ARG A 171 21.31 24.43 19.98
CA ARG A 171 22.20 25.45 19.39
C ARG A 171 23.59 24.91 19.10
N ASN A 172 24.10 24.02 19.96
CA ASN A 172 25.39 23.35 19.79
C ASN A 172 25.37 22.18 18.79
N GLY A 173 24.21 21.89 18.19
CA GLY A 173 24.07 20.89 17.14
C GLY A 173 23.66 19.51 17.63
N MET A 174 23.17 19.38 18.87
CA MET A 174 22.58 18.12 19.32
C MET A 174 21.37 17.78 18.43
N ARG A 175 21.34 16.55 17.92
CA ARG A 175 20.22 16.00 17.17
C ARG A 175 19.83 14.65 17.76
N HIS A 176 18.58 14.26 17.57
CA HIS A 176 18.16 12.89 17.84
C HIS A 176 18.88 11.93 16.88
N GLU A 177 19.08 10.69 17.32
CA GLU A 177 19.72 9.63 16.51
C GLU A 177 19.03 9.43 15.16
N ILE A 178 17.69 9.43 15.13
CA ILE A 178 16.89 9.69 13.93
C ILE A 178 16.29 11.09 14.04
N PRO A 179 16.84 12.10 13.33
CA PRO A 179 16.33 13.46 13.34
C PRO A 179 14.98 13.54 12.62
N ALA A 180 14.25 14.63 12.86
CA ALA A 180 13.11 14.96 12.00
C ALA A 180 13.60 15.20 10.56
N PRO A 181 12.82 14.85 9.52
CA PRO A 181 13.16 15.24 8.16
C PRO A 181 13.22 16.77 8.06
N ASP A 182 14.43 17.29 7.87
CA ASP A 182 14.72 18.73 7.79
C ASP A 182 15.71 19.07 6.66
N GLY A 183 16.06 18.08 5.84
CA GLY A 183 17.03 18.21 4.75
C GLY A 183 18.47 18.53 5.19
N ARG A 184 18.82 18.36 6.47
CA ARG A 184 20.18 18.63 6.98
C ARG A 184 20.97 17.34 7.24
N GLU A 185 22.22 17.36 6.81
CA GLU A 185 23.22 16.29 6.99
C GLU A 185 24.45 16.78 7.80
N ASN A 186 24.78 18.07 7.71
CA ASN A 186 25.97 18.62 8.35
C ASN A 186 25.89 18.62 9.87
N SER A 187 26.98 18.18 10.51
CA SER A 187 27.21 18.27 11.95
C SER A 187 27.71 19.65 12.39
N GLY A 188 27.57 19.96 13.67
CA GLY A 188 28.06 21.19 14.28
C GLY A 188 26.92 22.12 14.72
N PRO A 189 27.26 23.29 15.28
CA PRO A 189 26.25 24.15 15.88
C PRO A 189 25.26 24.67 14.84
N HIS A 190 23.98 24.73 15.22
CA HIS A 190 22.85 24.96 14.30
C HIS A 190 23.03 26.30 13.55
N PRO A 191 22.78 26.36 12.22
CA PRO A 191 22.95 27.59 11.44
C PRO A 191 21.94 28.67 11.84
N LEU A 192 20.72 28.26 12.24
CA LEU A 192 19.65 29.16 12.71
C LEU A 192 19.72 29.49 14.21
N ARG A 193 20.88 29.26 14.87
CA ARG A 193 21.01 29.58 16.31
C ARG A 193 20.99 31.08 16.54
N GLY A 194 20.16 31.52 17.48
CA GLY A 194 20.07 32.87 17.96
C GLY A 194 20.95 33.13 19.19
N LYS A 195 20.72 34.28 19.83
CA LYS A 195 21.30 34.65 21.13
C LYS A 195 20.19 34.96 22.11
N GLY A 196 20.40 34.64 23.39
CA GLY A 196 19.44 34.94 24.46
C GLY A 196 18.28 33.94 24.50
N SER A 197 17.06 34.42 24.71
CA SER A 197 15.85 33.60 24.75
C SER A 197 15.57 32.91 23.42
N CYS A 198 14.78 31.83 23.45
CA CYS A 198 14.37 31.10 22.24
C CYS A 198 13.64 32.05 21.27
N SER A 199 14.17 32.18 20.05
CA SER A 199 13.48 32.86 18.96
C SER A 199 12.33 32.00 18.41
N LEU A 200 11.48 32.59 17.57
CA LEU A 200 10.41 31.84 16.92
C LEU A 200 10.94 30.85 15.87
N VAL A 201 12.01 31.21 15.16
CA VAL A 201 12.72 30.30 14.24
C VAL A 201 13.30 29.11 15.01
N GLU A 202 13.96 29.36 16.14
CA GLU A 202 14.50 28.30 16.98
C GLU A 202 13.38 27.38 17.50
N ALA A 203 12.27 27.97 17.95
CA ALA A 203 11.12 27.21 18.40
C ALA A 203 10.50 26.35 17.29
N TRP A 204 10.43 26.84 16.05
CA TRP A 204 9.98 26.05 14.90
C TRP A 204 10.87 24.84 14.68
N GLU A 205 12.19 25.05 14.60
CA GLU A 205 13.15 23.96 14.34
C GLU A 205 13.17 22.92 15.47
N ILE A 206 13.03 23.36 16.72
CA ILE A 206 13.03 22.46 17.89
C ILE A 206 11.70 21.73 18.01
N ALA A 207 10.58 22.41 17.76
CA ALA A 207 9.27 21.82 17.80
C ALA A 207 8.95 20.96 16.57
N ARG A 208 9.72 21.06 15.47
CA ARG A 208 9.57 20.23 14.27
C ARG A 208 9.47 18.76 14.69
N PRO A 209 8.34 18.10 14.44
CA PRO A 209 8.19 16.71 14.82
C PRO A 209 8.97 15.82 13.86
N TRP A 210 9.22 14.58 14.27
CA TRP A 210 9.49 13.55 13.28
C TRP A 210 8.20 13.22 12.51
N PHE A 211 8.29 12.99 11.20
CA PHE A 211 7.18 12.61 10.34
C PHE A 211 7.70 11.70 9.21
N VAL A 212 6.78 11.03 8.50
CA VAL A 212 7.12 10.23 7.32
C VAL A 212 7.61 11.15 6.20
N ASP A 213 8.89 11.05 5.84
CA ASP A 213 9.48 11.84 4.77
C ASP A 213 8.79 11.51 3.43
N PRO A 214 8.16 12.50 2.75
CA PRO A 214 7.50 12.31 1.46
C PRO A 214 8.40 11.73 0.36
N ASP A 215 9.72 11.93 0.46
CA ASP A 215 10.67 11.50 -0.55
C ASP A 215 11.31 10.13 -0.19
N ALA A 216 10.98 9.56 0.98
CA ALA A 216 11.48 8.24 1.40
C ALA A 216 10.82 7.08 0.62
N PRO A 217 11.54 5.96 0.38
CA PRO A 217 10.95 4.79 -0.24
C PRO A 217 9.76 4.24 0.55
N GLN A 218 8.75 3.72 -0.16
CA GLN A 218 7.54 3.21 0.47
C GLN A 218 7.84 2.12 1.52
N PHE A 219 7.25 2.27 2.70
CA PHE A 219 7.41 1.40 3.88
C PHE A 219 8.83 1.36 4.48
N SER A 220 9.70 2.31 4.16
CA SER A 220 11.06 2.36 4.72
C SER A 220 11.12 2.96 6.14
N LEU A 221 10.08 3.67 6.57
CA LEU A 221 10.06 4.41 7.84
C LEU A 221 9.19 3.76 8.92
N ASN A 222 9.02 2.43 8.86
CA ASN A 222 8.28 1.68 9.88
C ASN A 222 9.11 1.48 11.16
N ALA A 223 8.43 1.46 12.30
CA ALA A 223 8.93 0.83 13.51
C ALA A 223 8.54 -0.66 13.49
N VAL A 224 9.52 -1.54 13.57
CA VAL A 224 9.34 -2.98 13.63
C VAL A 224 9.58 -3.48 15.05
N HIS A 225 8.69 -4.36 15.52
CA HIS A 225 8.83 -5.06 16.80
C HIS A 225 10.16 -5.84 16.85
N PRO A 226 10.85 -5.95 18.01
CA PRO A 226 12.10 -6.70 18.13
C PRO A 226 12.03 -8.15 17.61
N ASP A 227 10.92 -8.83 17.89
CA ASP A 227 10.61 -10.18 17.38
C ASP A 227 10.01 -10.19 15.95
N HIS A 228 10.05 -9.08 15.23
CA HIS A 228 9.65 -8.91 13.81
C HIS A 228 8.18 -9.18 13.44
N TRP A 229 7.33 -9.71 14.32
CA TRP A 229 5.94 -10.08 14.00
C TRP A 229 4.97 -8.89 13.83
N PHE A 230 5.34 -7.69 14.26
CA PHE A 230 4.49 -6.49 14.15
C PHE A 230 5.26 -5.30 13.57
N GLN A 231 4.56 -4.44 12.82
CA GLN A 231 5.08 -3.16 12.37
C GLN A 231 4.02 -2.06 12.34
N GLY A 232 4.45 -0.81 12.50
CA GLY A 232 3.62 0.38 12.37
C GLY A 232 4.41 1.58 11.88
N GLU A 233 3.70 2.57 11.34
CA GLU A 233 4.26 3.84 10.88
C GLU A 233 3.54 4.96 11.62
N TYR A 234 4.29 5.85 12.28
CA TYR A 234 3.74 7.00 12.97
C TYR A 234 3.57 8.15 11.97
N ASP A 235 2.45 8.86 12.00
CA ASP A 235 2.29 10.04 11.17
C ASP A 235 3.24 11.15 11.65
N ILE A 236 3.14 11.51 12.95
CA ILE A 236 3.89 12.60 13.57
C ILE A 236 4.30 12.26 15.01
N VAL A 237 5.56 12.53 15.37
CA VAL A 237 6.10 12.38 16.74
C VAL A 237 6.83 13.65 17.19
N TYR A 238 6.25 14.37 18.14
CA TYR A 238 6.89 15.51 18.80
C TYR A 238 7.81 15.04 19.93
N ARG A 239 8.98 15.66 20.04
CA ARG A 239 10.04 15.27 21.00
C ARG A 239 10.67 16.44 21.76
N HIS A 240 9.99 17.59 21.79
CA HIS A 240 10.46 18.80 22.48
C HIS A 240 9.92 18.92 23.92
N GLY A 241 10.66 19.65 24.75
CA GLY A 241 10.29 19.92 26.15
C GLY A 241 10.46 18.70 27.04
N GLY A 242 11.38 17.80 26.69
CA GLY A 242 11.63 16.52 27.37
C GLY A 242 10.52 15.47 27.22
N LYS A 243 9.45 15.79 26.49
CA LYS A 243 8.25 14.96 26.33
C LYS A 243 8.19 14.35 24.94
N VAL A 244 7.62 13.14 24.86
CA VAL A 244 7.29 12.46 23.60
C VAL A 244 5.78 12.48 23.43
N ARG A 245 5.30 12.97 22.29
CA ARG A 245 3.86 12.98 21.97
C ARG A 245 3.66 12.43 20.56
N ILE A 246 2.72 11.49 20.42
CA ILE A 246 2.44 10.82 19.15
C ILE A 246 1.08 11.32 18.64
N MET A 247 1.07 11.82 17.41
CA MET A 247 -0.09 12.41 16.78
C MET A 247 -0.42 11.63 15.51
N ASP A 248 -1.71 11.47 15.26
CA ASP A 248 -2.25 10.85 14.06
C ASP A 248 -3.07 11.91 13.28
N LEU A 249 -2.69 12.15 12.03
CA LEU A 249 -3.32 13.18 11.19
C LEU A 249 -4.51 12.57 10.45
N LYS A 250 -5.67 13.24 10.52
CA LYS A 250 -6.86 12.79 9.79
C LYS A 250 -7.52 13.94 9.04
N ALA A 251 -7.40 13.88 7.72
CA ALA A 251 -8.11 14.72 6.75
C ALA A 251 -9.62 14.38 6.71
N SER A 252 -10.29 14.53 7.86
CA SER A 252 -11.69 14.21 8.06
C SER A 252 -12.27 15.07 9.20
N ARG A 253 -13.59 14.98 9.38
CA ARG A 253 -14.31 15.63 10.49
C ARG A 253 -14.42 14.76 11.74
N GLY A 254 -14.10 13.46 11.65
CA GLY A 254 -14.14 12.53 12.78
C GLY A 254 -15.53 12.02 13.22
N GLY A 255 -16.58 12.20 12.41
CA GLY A 255 -17.96 11.87 12.78
C GLY A 255 -18.46 10.49 12.33
N GLY A 256 -17.70 9.41 12.56
CA GLY A 256 -18.17 8.06 12.20
C GLY A 256 -17.38 6.96 12.90
N ASP A 257 -17.86 5.70 12.78
CA ASP A 257 -17.29 4.52 13.46
C ASP A 257 -15.76 4.39 13.31
N ARG A 258 -15.21 4.80 12.17
CA ARG A 258 -13.77 4.77 11.90
C ARG A 258 -12.94 5.59 12.91
N SER A 259 -13.53 6.59 13.57
CA SER A 259 -12.86 7.36 14.62
C SER A 259 -12.42 6.50 15.81
N GLY A 260 -13.15 5.43 16.12
CA GLY A 260 -12.74 4.47 17.15
C GLY A 260 -11.48 3.70 16.75
N ASN A 261 -11.31 3.39 15.45
CA ASN A 261 -10.10 2.72 14.96
C ASN A 261 -8.86 3.61 15.13
N TYR A 262 -8.99 4.94 15.02
CA TYR A 262 -7.87 5.87 15.25
C TYR A 262 -7.44 5.88 16.73
N VAL A 263 -8.41 5.80 17.65
CA VAL A 263 -8.14 5.68 19.10
C VAL A 263 -7.41 4.37 19.42
N GLU A 264 -7.91 3.24 18.90
CA GLU A 264 -7.29 1.92 19.07
C GLU A 264 -5.88 1.88 18.46
N GLN A 265 -5.71 2.43 17.25
CA GLN A 265 -4.43 2.50 16.54
C GLN A 265 -3.38 3.29 17.32
N LEU A 266 -3.72 4.48 17.86
CA LEU A 266 -2.78 5.27 18.66
C LEU A 266 -2.34 4.55 19.95
N ARG A 267 -3.22 3.78 20.58
CA ARG A 267 -2.86 2.97 21.76
C ARG A 267 -1.92 1.82 21.39
N ILE A 268 -2.12 1.19 20.23
CA ILE A 268 -1.18 0.19 19.68
C ILE A 268 0.17 0.84 19.35
N TYR A 269 0.17 2.07 18.83
CA TYR A 269 1.39 2.83 18.57
C TYR A 269 2.14 3.19 19.85
N ALA A 270 1.45 3.48 20.96
CA ALA A 270 2.09 3.65 22.26
C ALA A 270 2.75 2.36 22.78
N MET A 271 2.10 1.20 22.56
CA MET A 271 2.69 -0.11 22.85
C MET A 271 3.96 -0.35 22.02
N LEU A 272 3.88 -0.16 20.70
CA LEU A 272 5.02 -0.33 19.80
C LEU A 272 6.16 0.63 20.18
N TRP A 273 5.84 1.86 20.54
CA TRP A 273 6.81 2.84 21.02
C TRP A 273 7.52 2.34 22.29
N SER A 274 6.77 1.91 23.31
CA SER A 274 7.32 1.40 24.57
C SER A 274 8.28 0.21 24.34
N ILE A 275 7.86 -0.77 23.55
CA ILE A 275 8.67 -1.97 23.24
C ILE A 275 9.95 -1.60 22.49
N THR A 276 9.88 -0.63 21.57
CA THR A 276 11.03 -0.22 20.75
C THR A 276 11.94 0.81 21.41
N HIS A 277 11.57 1.32 22.60
CA HIS A 277 12.27 2.38 23.33
C HIS A 277 12.49 2.03 24.81
N ASP A 278 12.90 0.80 25.09
CA ASP A 278 13.32 0.35 26.42
C ASP A 278 12.27 0.59 27.52
N GLY A 279 11.00 0.39 27.18
CA GLY A 279 9.86 0.55 28.09
C GLY A 279 9.34 1.98 28.23
N ARG A 280 9.95 2.98 27.57
CA ARG A 280 9.49 4.38 27.65
C ARG A 280 8.11 4.53 27.01
N ILE A 281 7.11 4.93 27.80
CA ILE A 281 5.75 5.21 27.32
C ILE A 281 5.67 6.68 26.85
N PRO A 282 4.97 7.00 25.74
CA PRO A 282 4.75 8.39 25.31
C PRO A 282 3.93 9.19 26.34
N ASP A 283 4.16 10.49 26.43
CA ASP A 283 3.51 11.40 27.38
C ASP A 283 2.10 11.80 26.94
N ASN A 284 1.80 11.79 25.64
CA ASN A 284 0.48 12.14 25.10
C ASN A 284 0.23 11.43 23.75
N LEU A 285 -1.03 11.16 23.45
CA LEU A 285 -1.54 10.63 22.20
C LEU A 285 -2.68 11.52 21.71
N GLU A 286 -2.66 11.94 20.44
CA GLU A 286 -3.75 12.76 19.88
C GLU A 286 -4.13 12.37 18.45
N VAL A 287 -5.42 12.45 18.15
CA VAL A 287 -5.93 12.45 16.76
C VAL A 287 -6.23 13.89 16.36
N TRP A 288 -5.67 14.35 15.24
CA TRP A 288 -5.91 15.70 14.70
C TRP A 288 -6.95 15.62 13.58
N TYR A 289 -8.18 16.04 13.88
CA TYR A 289 -9.28 16.11 12.91
C TYR A 289 -9.24 17.44 12.17
N LEU A 290 -8.55 17.43 11.03
CA LEU A 290 -8.24 18.63 10.25
C LEU A 290 -9.48 19.28 9.65
N GLY A 291 -10.55 18.53 9.40
CA GLY A 291 -11.79 19.06 8.83
C GLY A 291 -12.62 19.92 9.78
N VAL A 292 -12.28 19.94 11.07
CA VAL A 292 -12.97 20.71 12.12
C VAL A 292 -12.03 21.45 13.07
N GLY A 293 -10.70 21.30 12.89
CA GLY A 293 -9.73 21.97 13.73
C GLY A 293 -9.67 21.46 15.17
N VAL A 294 -9.92 20.15 15.38
CA VAL A 294 -9.95 19.55 16.72
C VAL A 294 -8.74 18.64 16.96
N ARG A 295 -8.05 18.85 18.09
CA ARG A 295 -7.06 17.92 18.66
C ARG A 295 -7.76 17.06 19.72
N LYS A 296 -8.02 15.79 19.41
CA LYS A 296 -8.64 14.85 20.35
C LYS A 296 -7.55 14.10 21.11
N GLU A 297 -7.49 14.29 22.42
CA GLU A 297 -6.63 13.48 23.30
C GLU A 297 -7.13 12.03 23.37
N VAL A 298 -6.18 11.11 23.41
CA VAL A 298 -6.37 9.67 23.58
C VAL A 298 -5.65 9.23 24.85
N SER A 299 -6.31 8.38 25.64
CA SER A 299 -5.72 7.85 26.86
C SER A 299 -4.48 7.01 26.55
N VAL A 300 -3.34 7.44 27.10
CA VAL A 300 -2.07 6.69 27.06
C VAL A 300 -2.26 5.37 27.83
N PRO A 301 -1.91 4.20 27.25
CA PRO A 301 -2.02 2.93 27.96
C PRO A 301 -0.97 2.84 29.08
N SER A 302 -1.37 2.27 30.21
CA SER A 302 -0.49 1.87 31.30
C SER A 302 0.44 0.73 30.88
N GLN A 303 1.48 0.48 31.68
CA GLN A 303 2.42 -0.63 31.41
C GLN A 303 1.72 -2.00 31.35
N GLU A 304 0.72 -2.24 32.21
CA GLU A 304 -0.07 -3.47 32.20
C GLU A 304 -0.91 -3.59 30.92
N GLU A 305 -1.56 -2.50 30.49
CA GLU A 305 -2.31 -2.47 29.23
C GLU A 305 -1.40 -2.70 28.03
N ILE A 306 -0.18 -2.16 28.02
CA ILE A 306 0.82 -2.40 26.96
C ILE A 306 1.18 -3.89 26.88
N THR A 307 1.50 -4.53 28.00
CA THR A 307 1.80 -5.97 28.02
C THR A 307 0.62 -6.81 27.56
N ASN A 308 -0.61 -6.41 27.91
CA ASN A 308 -1.82 -7.09 27.45
C ASN A 308 -2.07 -6.89 25.94
N LEU A 309 -1.85 -5.68 25.42
CA LEU A 309 -1.96 -5.38 23.99
C LEU A 309 -0.94 -6.17 23.18
N GLU A 310 0.32 -6.21 23.61
CA GLU A 310 1.39 -6.95 22.93
C GLU A 310 1.04 -8.43 22.82
N ARG A 311 0.62 -9.04 23.94
CA ARG A 311 0.19 -10.43 23.97
C ARG A 311 -1.02 -10.68 23.06
N LYS A 312 -2.09 -9.87 23.15
CA LYS A 312 -3.29 -10.01 22.31
C LYS A 312 -2.93 -9.94 20.82
N LEU A 313 -2.07 -8.99 20.44
CA LEU A 313 -1.67 -8.82 19.04
C LEU A 313 -0.73 -9.93 18.57
N LYS A 314 0.11 -10.47 19.45
CA LYS A 314 0.96 -11.63 19.14
C LYS A 314 0.12 -12.89 18.94
N ASP A 315 -0.85 -13.14 19.82
CA ASP A 315 -1.82 -14.24 19.68
C ASP A 315 -2.60 -14.09 18.36
N LEU A 316 -3.04 -12.88 18.03
CA LEU A 316 -3.70 -12.60 16.76
C LEU A 316 -2.78 -12.83 15.55
N TRP A 317 -1.50 -12.46 15.64
CA TRP A 317 -0.53 -12.74 14.57
C TRP A 317 -0.37 -14.25 14.36
N HIS A 318 -0.25 -15.04 15.42
CA HIS A 318 -0.22 -16.50 15.33
C HIS A 318 -1.49 -17.03 14.64
N GLU A 319 -2.66 -16.51 15.01
CA GLU A 319 -3.95 -16.91 14.43
C GLU A 319 -4.04 -16.59 12.93
N ILE A 320 -3.66 -15.38 12.50
CA ILE A 320 -4.00 -14.90 11.16
C ILE A 320 -2.83 -14.78 10.16
N LYS A 321 -1.59 -14.98 10.60
CA LYS A 321 -0.37 -14.86 9.78
C LYS A 321 0.51 -16.09 9.79
N GLU A 322 0.65 -16.75 10.92
CA GLU A 322 1.48 -17.96 11.03
C GLU A 322 0.76 -19.19 10.49
N ASN A 323 -0.55 -19.29 10.72
CA ASN A 323 -1.37 -20.42 10.30
C ASN A 323 -2.09 -20.17 8.96
N ASN A 324 -2.45 -21.26 8.29
CA ASN A 324 -3.36 -21.19 7.15
C ASN A 324 -4.76 -20.88 7.65
N VAL A 325 -5.23 -19.67 7.34
CA VAL A 325 -6.60 -19.23 7.61
C VAL A 325 -7.49 -19.54 6.42
N ASP A 326 -8.62 -20.21 6.70
CA ASP A 326 -9.69 -20.46 5.75
C ASP A 326 -10.94 -19.63 6.09
N ILE A 327 -11.92 -19.62 5.19
CA ILE A 327 -13.14 -18.82 5.32
C ILE A 327 -13.97 -19.17 6.56
N SER A 328 -13.89 -20.41 7.04
CA SER A 328 -14.55 -20.89 8.25
C SER A 328 -13.99 -20.30 9.54
N ASP A 329 -12.70 -19.93 9.55
CA ASP A 329 -12.03 -19.27 10.67
C ASP A 329 -12.39 -17.78 10.74
N CYS A 330 -13.04 -17.26 9.70
CA CYS A 330 -13.39 -15.86 9.55
C CYS A 330 -14.92 -15.70 9.54
N PRO A 331 -15.61 -15.92 10.67
CA PRO A 331 -17.06 -15.85 10.71
C PRO A 331 -17.57 -14.44 10.36
N PRO A 332 -18.74 -14.32 9.72
CA PRO A 332 -19.32 -13.05 9.28
C PRO A 332 -20.01 -12.31 10.43
N ILE A 333 -19.34 -12.19 11.58
CA ILE A 333 -19.87 -11.59 12.81
C ILE A 333 -19.18 -10.23 13.00
N PRO A 334 -19.71 -9.16 12.39
CA PRO A 334 -19.12 -7.83 12.57
C PRO A 334 -19.36 -7.31 13.98
N ARG A 335 -18.40 -6.55 14.50
CA ARG A 335 -18.60 -5.70 15.68
C ARG A 335 -19.63 -4.62 15.35
N ALA A 336 -20.46 -4.28 16.35
CA ALA A 336 -21.40 -3.16 16.28
C ALA A 336 -20.69 -1.85 15.87
N LEU A 337 -21.44 -0.95 15.23
CA LEU A 337 -20.92 0.38 14.91
C LEU A 337 -20.73 1.20 16.19
N ARG A 338 -19.66 1.97 16.25
CA ARG A 338 -19.38 2.91 17.33
C ARG A 338 -19.87 4.30 16.97
N GLY A 339 -20.48 4.97 17.94
CA GLY A 339 -20.99 6.33 17.78
C GLY A 339 -19.89 7.38 17.95
N TYR A 340 -19.64 8.16 16.89
CA TYR A 340 -18.75 9.31 16.95
C TYR A 340 -19.36 10.54 16.27
N ALA A 341 -19.40 11.67 16.98
CA ALA A 341 -19.70 12.99 16.43
C ALA A 341 -18.42 13.71 15.96
N GLU A 342 -18.58 14.89 15.38
CA GLU A 342 -17.47 15.71 14.89
C GLU A 342 -16.39 15.94 15.94
N GLY A 343 -15.12 15.92 15.51
CA GLY A 343 -13.97 15.94 16.40
C GLY A 343 -13.67 14.60 17.08
N GLY A 344 -14.35 13.51 16.67
CA GLY A 344 -14.18 12.19 17.27
C GLY A 344 -14.74 12.12 18.69
N LEU A 345 -15.79 12.88 19.00
CA LEU A 345 -16.47 12.83 20.28
C LEU A 345 -17.34 11.59 20.36
N GLU A 346 -17.17 10.77 21.40
CA GLU A 346 -17.97 9.57 21.59
C GLU A 346 -19.43 9.95 21.87
N ILE A 347 -20.33 9.28 21.17
CA ILE A 347 -21.78 9.39 21.34
C ILE A 347 -22.37 7.97 21.43
N GLU A 348 -23.69 7.88 21.65
CA GLU A 348 -24.38 6.61 21.64
C GLU A 348 -24.17 5.86 20.31
N ASN A 349 -23.98 4.54 20.41
CA ASN A 349 -23.74 3.70 19.25
C ASN A 349 -24.97 3.69 18.32
N PRO A 350 -24.78 3.81 17.00
CA PRO A 350 -25.88 3.67 16.05
C PRO A 350 -26.52 2.27 16.14
N GLU A 351 -27.83 2.20 15.90
CA GLU A 351 -28.55 0.92 15.75
C GLU A 351 -28.24 0.21 14.42
N GLU A 352 -27.69 0.96 13.45
CA GLU A 352 -27.28 0.42 12.16
C GLU A 352 -26.20 -0.67 12.32
N VAL A 353 -26.32 -1.73 11.51
CA VAL A 353 -25.32 -2.79 11.46
C VAL A 353 -24.24 -2.46 10.43
N ARG A 354 -23.00 -2.87 10.72
CA ARG A 354 -21.83 -2.63 9.85
C ARG A 354 -22.02 -3.16 8.43
N CYS A 355 -22.77 -4.25 8.25
CA CYS A 355 -22.99 -4.88 6.95
C CYS A 355 -23.71 -3.99 5.94
N THR A 356 -24.59 -3.08 6.38
CA THR A 356 -25.43 -2.24 5.49
C THR A 356 -24.62 -1.37 4.51
N ASN A 357 -23.40 -1.00 4.88
CA ASN A 357 -22.52 -0.16 4.06
C ASN A 357 -21.21 -0.89 3.71
N CYS A 358 -21.20 -2.22 3.80
CA CYS A 358 -20.00 -3.01 3.53
C CYS A 358 -19.79 -3.19 2.02
N ASP A 359 -18.58 -2.89 1.52
CA ASP A 359 -18.20 -3.06 0.10
C ASP A 359 -18.30 -4.51 -0.43
N TRP A 360 -18.53 -5.47 0.46
CA TRP A 360 -18.59 -6.91 0.19
C TRP A 360 -19.92 -7.55 0.61
N GLU A 361 -20.97 -6.76 0.86
CA GLU A 361 -22.27 -7.28 1.31
C GLU A 361 -22.83 -8.35 0.37
N ALA A 362 -22.67 -8.18 -0.95
CA ALA A 362 -23.19 -9.13 -1.95
C ALA A 362 -22.30 -10.36 -2.13
N LEU A 363 -21.20 -10.47 -1.39
CA LEU A 363 -20.36 -11.67 -1.28
C LEU A 363 -20.48 -12.35 0.09
N CYS A 364 -21.22 -11.77 1.03
CA CYS A 364 -21.16 -12.15 2.43
C CYS A 364 -22.54 -12.66 2.90
N PRO A 365 -22.61 -13.77 3.65
CA PRO A 365 -23.88 -14.28 4.22
C PRO A 365 -24.54 -13.35 5.24
N SER A 366 -23.79 -12.43 5.85
CA SER A 366 -24.37 -11.38 6.70
C SER A 366 -24.82 -10.14 5.91
N GLY A 367 -24.67 -10.16 4.58
CA GLY A 367 -25.24 -9.21 3.63
C GLY A 367 -26.28 -9.91 2.75
N SER A 368 -26.19 -9.74 1.43
CA SER A 368 -27.07 -10.39 0.44
C SER A 368 -26.44 -11.59 -0.26
N GLY A 369 -25.17 -11.90 0.01
CA GLY A 369 -24.46 -13.05 -0.56
C GLY A 369 -24.56 -14.32 0.29
N ASP A 370 -23.68 -15.29 -0.01
CA ASP A 370 -23.54 -16.56 0.71
C ASP A 370 -22.11 -17.11 0.60
N ASP A 371 -21.85 -18.24 1.27
CA ASP A 371 -20.57 -18.96 1.24
C ASP A 371 -20.56 -20.15 0.27
N ASP A 372 -21.64 -20.36 -0.51
CA ASP A 372 -21.75 -21.41 -1.54
C ASP A 372 -21.00 -21.01 -2.80
N LEU A 373 -19.68 -20.86 -2.67
CA LEU A 373 -18.81 -20.46 -3.76
C LEU A 373 -18.61 -21.62 -4.75
N PRO A 374 -18.54 -21.35 -6.06
CA PRO A 374 -18.31 -22.39 -7.05
C PRO A 374 -16.93 -23.03 -6.85
N LYS A 375 -16.77 -24.30 -7.25
CA LYS A 375 -15.49 -25.02 -7.26
C LYS A 375 -15.41 -25.98 -8.45
N GLY A 376 -14.87 -25.50 -9.57
CA GLY A 376 -14.72 -26.30 -10.79
C GLY A 376 -16.05 -26.86 -11.32
N GLY A 377 -16.02 -28.10 -11.83
CA GLY A 377 -17.21 -28.81 -12.34
C GLY A 377 -17.26 -28.86 -13.87
N THR A 378 -18.47 -28.93 -14.44
CA THR A 378 -18.67 -28.91 -15.90
C THR A 378 -19.66 -27.83 -16.31
N HIS A 379 -19.54 -27.34 -17.54
CA HIS A 379 -20.50 -26.41 -18.13
C HIS A 379 -20.73 -26.72 -19.61
N GLN A 380 -22.00 -26.80 -19.98
CA GLN A 380 -22.42 -26.88 -21.38
C GLN A 380 -23.08 -25.55 -21.77
N PRO A 381 -22.43 -24.74 -22.63
CA PRO A 381 -23.03 -23.51 -23.13
C PRO A 381 -24.38 -23.76 -23.83
N PRO A 382 -25.36 -22.85 -23.70
CA PRO A 382 -26.65 -22.99 -24.37
C PRO A 382 -26.49 -23.13 -25.89
N GLY A 383 -27.00 -24.23 -26.45
CA GLY A 383 -26.93 -24.53 -27.89
C GLY A 383 -25.62 -25.15 -28.36
N ASP A 384 -24.63 -25.35 -27.47
CA ASP A 384 -23.43 -26.13 -27.77
C ASP A 384 -23.67 -27.62 -27.49
N LEU A 385 -23.04 -28.50 -28.27
CA LEU A 385 -23.07 -29.95 -28.05
C LEU A 385 -21.96 -30.40 -27.10
N LYS A 386 -20.93 -29.55 -26.92
CA LYS A 386 -19.77 -29.85 -26.11
C LYS A 386 -19.97 -29.39 -24.67
N GLU A 387 -19.66 -30.29 -23.73
CA GLU A 387 -19.48 -29.98 -22.33
C GLU A 387 -17.99 -29.65 -22.06
N TYR A 388 -17.75 -28.66 -21.19
CA TYR A 388 -16.41 -28.18 -20.86
C TYR A 388 -16.13 -28.41 -19.37
N ASP A 389 -15.00 -29.05 -19.07
CA ASP A 389 -14.48 -29.16 -17.71
C ASP A 389 -13.96 -27.80 -17.23
N LEU A 390 -14.43 -27.40 -16.05
CA LEU A 390 -14.07 -26.18 -15.34
C LEU A 390 -13.06 -26.53 -14.24
N THR A 391 -12.03 -25.70 -14.10
CA THR A 391 -10.94 -25.91 -13.14
C THR A 391 -11.08 -24.95 -11.96
N ALA A 392 -10.95 -25.45 -10.74
CA ALA A 392 -10.86 -24.64 -9.53
C ALA A 392 -9.58 -23.79 -9.54
N PHE A 393 -9.57 -22.65 -8.85
CA PHE A 393 -8.46 -21.71 -8.93
C PHE A 393 -7.17 -22.24 -8.33
N GLU A 394 -7.25 -23.06 -7.27
CA GLU A 394 -6.09 -23.74 -6.68
C GLU A 394 -5.41 -24.75 -7.63
N ASP A 395 -6.16 -25.33 -8.55
CA ASP A 395 -5.68 -26.35 -9.50
C ASP A 395 -5.11 -25.76 -10.80
N LEU A 396 -5.08 -24.43 -10.93
CA LEU A 396 -4.53 -23.77 -12.11
C LEU A 396 -3.00 -23.86 -12.12
N VAL A 397 -2.44 -24.30 -13.24
CA VAL A 397 -0.99 -24.47 -13.43
C VAL A 397 -0.45 -23.44 -14.43
N PRO A 398 -0.09 -22.22 -13.99
CA PRO A 398 0.45 -21.18 -14.88
C PRO A 398 1.95 -21.32 -15.14
N ARG A 399 2.66 -22.13 -14.35
CA ARG A 399 4.11 -22.25 -14.35
C ARG A 399 4.56 -23.62 -14.78
N VAL A 400 5.68 -23.67 -15.49
CA VAL A 400 6.26 -24.93 -16.00
C VAL A 400 7.78 -24.93 -15.82
N ASN A 401 8.34 -26.13 -15.76
CA ASN A 401 9.79 -26.32 -15.80
C ASN A 401 10.20 -26.85 -17.18
N ILE A 402 11.25 -26.30 -17.76
CA ILE A 402 11.74 -26.68 -19.09
C ILE A 402 13.26 -26.80 -19.05
N PHE A 403 13.78 -27.96 -19.41
CA PHE A 403 15.19 -28.14 -19.76
C PHE A 403 15.38 -27.93 -21.27
N ALA A 404 16.29 -27.04 -21.68
CA ALA A 404 16.50 -26.67 -23.09
C ALA A 404 17.94 -26.18 -23.36
N GLU A 405 18.31 -26.10 -24.64
CA GLU A 405 19.58 -25.51 -25.08
C GLU A 405 19.41 -24.01 -25.37
N VAL A 406 20.42 -23.21 -25.03
CA VAL A 406 20.48 -21.79 -25.35
C VAL A 406 20.84 -21.61 -26.82
N PHE A 407 19.87 -21.21 -27.63
CA PHE A 407 20.09 -20.96 -29.05
C PHE A 407 20.79 -19.63 -29.33
N SER A 408 20.44 -18.58 -28.58
CA SER A 408 21.11 -17.27 -28.68
C SER A 408 20.92 -16.43 -27.42
N VAL A 409 21.91 -15.58 -27.13
CA VAL A 409 21.88 -14.59 -26.05
C VAL A 409 22.25 -13.23 -26.62
N THR A 410 21.42 -12.21 -26.37
CA THR A 410 21.69 -10.83 -26.76
C THR A 410 21.76 -9.96 -25.51
N ASN A 411 22.97 -9.54 -25.16
CA ASN A 411 23.22 -8.64 -24.02
C ASN A 411 22.75 -7.22 -24.32
N VAL A 412 22.13 -6.59 -23.33
CA VAL A 412 21.65 -5.20 -23.40
C VAL A 412 22.31 -4.41 -22.27
N PRO A 413 22.96 -3.26 -22.53
CA PRO A 413 23.79 -2.57 -21.52
C PRO A 413 23.10 -2.16 -20.22
N THR A 414 21.76 -2.06 -20.22
CA THR A 414 20.97 -1.56 -19.09
C THR A 414 19.78 -2.46 -18.75
N LYS A 415 19.77 -3.70 -19.27
CA LYS A 415 18.65 -4.64 -19.07
C LYS A 415 19.16 -6.07 -19.06
N PRO A 416 18.38 -7.00 -18.47
CA PRO A 416 18.62 -8.42 -18.61
C PRO A 416 18.76 -8.84 -20.09
N PRO A 417 19.55 -9.89 -20.36
CA PRO A 417 19.76 -10.37 -21.72
C PRO A 417 18.46 -10.89 -22.33
N ASN A 418 18.34 -10.77 -23.65
CA ASN A 418 17.31 -11.50 -24.38
C ASN A 418 17.85 -12.88 -24.71
N ILE A 419 17.20 -13.92 -24.20
CA ILE A 419 17.61 -15.32 -24.41
C ILE A 419 16.58 -15.98 -25.32
N THR A 420 17.06 -16.73 -26.31
CA THR A 420 16.24 -17.65 -27.10
C THR A 420 16.72 -19.05 -26.79
N ILE A 421 15.79 -19.94 -26.45
CA ILE A 421 16.08 -21.36 -26.22
C ILE A 421 15.54 -22.20 -27.38
N GLU A 422 16.15 -23.35 -27.58
CA GLU A 422 15.72 -24.39 -28.51
C GLU A 422 15.48 -25.70 -27.76
N LYS A 423 14.37 -26.36 -28.08
CA LYS A 423 14.05 -27.70 -27.59
C LYS A 423 13.21 -28.43 -28.63
N ASP A 424 13.63 -29.65 -28.99
CA ASP A 424 12.94 -30.53 -29.94
C ASP A 424 12.58 -29.83 -31.27
N GLY A 425 13.47 -28.95 -31.76
CA GLY A 425 13.29 -28.16 -32.98
C GLY A 425 12.32 -26.97 -32.86
N GLY A 426 11.78 -26.71 -31.67
CA GLY A 426 10.98 -25.53 -31.34
C GLY A 426 11.81 -24.44 -30.68
N PHE A 427 11.41 -23.18 -30.85
CA PHE A 427 12.07 -22.00 -30.28
C PHE A 427 11.15 -21.24 -29.34
N ALA A 428 11.70 -20.70 -28.25
CA ALA A 428 10.99 -19.76 -27.39
C ALA A 428 11.88 -18.63 -26.90
N PHE A 429 11.26 -17.46 -26.72
CA PHE A 429 11.91 -16.29 -26.13
C PHE A 429 11.78 -16.32 -24.62
N VAL A 430 12.89 -16.27 -23.90
CA VAL A 430 12.89 -16.11 -22.45
C VAL A 430 12.94 -14.62 -22.15
N ARG A 431 11.92 -14.12 -21.46
CA ARG A 431 11.79 -12.71 -21.10
C ARG A 431 11.96 -12.55 -19.59
N ILE A 432 13.11 -12.01 -19.20
CA ILE A 432 13.39 -11.67 -17.80
C ILE A 432 12.67 -10.37 -17.45
N ILE A 433 11.66 -10.48 -16.59
CA ILE A 433 10.85 -9.35 -16.10
C ILE A 433 11.35 -8.88 -14.73
N ALA A 434 11.76 -9.82 -13.87
CA ALA A 434 12.45 -9.53 -12.62
C ALA A 434 13.89 -9.99 -12.74
N GLU A 435 14.84 -9.06 -12.66
CA GLU A 435 16.28 -9.34 -12.73
C GLU A 435 16.77 -10.05 -11.47
N GLU A 436 16.23 -9.67 -10.32
CA GLU A 436 16.62 -10.15 -9.00
C GLU A 436 15.38 -10.52 -8.19
N SER A 437 15.54 -11.51 -7.31
CA SER A 437 14.62 -11.85 -6.24
C SER A 437 15.43 -12.06 -4.96
N GLU A 438 15.11 -11.30 -3.91
CA GLU A 438 15.75 -11.41 -2.58
C GLU A 438 17.29 -11.38 -2.60
N GLY A 439 17.92 -10.46 -3.35
CA GLY A 439 19.38 -10.38 -3.42
C GLY A 439 20.02 -11.29 -4.46
N ILE A 440 19.26 -12.14 -5.15
CA ILE A 440 19.77 -13.18 -6.05
C ILE A 440 19.22 -12.97 -7.46
N LEU A 441 20.11 -13.02 -8.46
CA LEU A 441 19.70 -12.94 -9.87
C LEU A 441 18.79 -14.12 -10.27
N THR A 442 17.76 -13.83 -11.04
CA THR A 442 16.81 -14.83 -11.58
C THR A 442 17.37 -15.56 -12.82
N TYR A 443 18.58 -15.22 -13.25
CA TYR A 443 19.26 -15.80 -14.40
C TYR A 443 20.77 -15.82 -14.18
N PRO A 444 21.52 -16.71 -14.86
CA PRO A 444 22.97 -16.77 -14.70
C PRO A 444 23.66 -15.67 -15.51
N GLU A 445 24.70 -15.06 -14.93
CA GLU A 445 25.57 -14.16 -15.67
C GLU A 445 26.43 -14.92 -16.69
N GLY A 446 26.72 -14.24 -17.81
CA GLY A 446 27.63 -14.75 -18.85
C GLY A 446 27.12 -16.01 -19.56
N LEU A 447 25.81 -16.14 -19.76
CA LEU A 447 25.22 -17.25 -20.50
C LEU A 447 25.61 -17.18 -21.99
N GLU A 448 26.09 -18.29 -22.55
CA GLU A 448 26.52 -18.41 -23.94
C GLU A 448 25.63 -19.34 -24.78
N LYS A 449 25.75 -19.22 -26.12
CA LYS A 449 25.07 -20.11 -27.06
C LYS A 449 25.61 -21.54 -26.92
N GLY A 450 24.70 -22.52 -26.94
CA GLY A 450 25.00 -23.94 -26.82
C GLY A 450 25.05 -24.44 -25.38
N GLU A 451 24.97 -23.55 -24.38
CA GLU A 451 24.80 -23.97 -22.99
C GLU A 451 23.43 -24.62 -22.78
N THR A 452 23.36 -25.58 -21.86
CA THR A 452 22.11 -26.20 -21.43
C THR A 452 21.63 -25.55 -20.14
N VAL A 453 20.33 -25.26 -20.11
CA VAL A 453 19.70 -24.54 -19.00
C VAL A 453 18.41 -25.21 -18.58
N ARG A 454 18.11 -25.09 -17.29
CA ARG A 454 16.81 -25.40 -16.72
C ARG A 454 16.10 -24.10 -16.38
N LEU A 455 14.94 -23.92 -17.00
CA LEU A 455 14.00 -22.86 -16.70
C LEU A 455 13.02 -23.39 -15.67
N ILE A 456 13.02 -22.79 -14.49
CA ILE A 456 12.25 -23.24 -13.33
C ILE A 456 11.11 -22.25 -13.09
N GLY A 457 9.88 -22.77 -13.04
CA GLY A 457 8.69 -21.99 -12.71
C GLY A 457 8.35 -20.89 -13.70
N VAL A 458 8.81 -20.98 -14.96
CA VAL A 458 8.56 -19.96 -15.98
C VAL A 458 7.11 -19.97 -16.45
N ILE A 459 6.63 -18.82 -16.90
CA ILE A 459 5.23 -18.64 -17.30
C ILE A 459 5.13 -18.63 -18.83
N PRO A 460 4.50 -19.66 -19.44
CA PRO A 460 4.27 -19.68 -20.88
C PRO A 460 3.27 -18.61 -21.30
N SER A 461 3.57 -17.92 -22.40
CA SER A 461 2.73 -16.87 -22.97
C SER A 461 3.03 -16.70 -24.46
N THR A 462 2.22 -15.91 -25.14
CA THR A 462 2.42 -15.61 -26.56
C THR A 462 2.72 -14.13 -26.74
N ASN A 463 3.75 -13.82 -27.53
CA ASN A 463 4.06 -12.42 -27.85
C ASN A 463 3.08 -11.86 -28.91
N TRP A 464 3.22 -10.58 -29.24
CA TRP A 464 2.34 -9.90 -30.21
C TRP A 464 2.41 -10.46 -31.64
N LYS A 465 3.44 -11.25 -31.98
CA LYS A 465 3.60 -11.94 -33.27
C LYS A 465 3.03 -13.36 -33.28
N GLY A 466 2.59 -13.88 -32.15
CA GLY A 466 2.16 -15.27 -32.03
C GLY A 466 3.27 -16.25 -31.64
N GLU A 467 4.47 -15.77 -31.31
CA GLU A 467 5.62 -16.63 -30.95
C GLU A 467 5.60 -16.94 -29.44
N LEU A 468 6.08 -18.14 -29.08
CA LEU A 468 6.15 -18.60 -27.69
C LEU A 468 7.16 -17.76 -26.89
N GLN A 469 6.72 -17.30 -25.72
CA GLN A 469 7.50 -16.53 -24.78
C GLN A 469 7.35 -17.11 -23.37
N LEU A 470 8.48 -17.34 -22.70
CA LEU A 470 8.56 -17.81 -21.32
C LEU A 470 8.98 -16.64 -20.43
N LYS A 471 8.13 -16.22 -19.51
CA LYS A 471 8.44 -15.09 -18.62
C LYS A 471 9.14 -15.56 -17.34
N VAL A 472 10.15 -14.81 -16.93
CA VAL A 472 10.86 -14.98 -15.65
C VAL A 472 10.50 -13.81 -14.74
N ASP A 473 9.72 -14.08 -13.70
CA ASP A 473 9.33 -13.14 -12.65
C ASP A 473 10.07 -13.51 -11.33
N PRO A 474 9.80 -12.85 -10.19
CA PRO A 474 10.57 -13.12 -8.96
C PRO A 474 10.48 -14.56 -8.41
N HIS A 475 9.54 -15.38 -8.87
CA HIS A 475 9.37 -16.79 -8.47
C HIS A 475 9.84 -17.79 -9.55
N ALA A 476 10.36 -17.29 -10.65
CA ALA A 476 10.93 -18.10 -11.72
C ALA A 476 12.44 -17.87 -11.79
N LYS A 477 13.16 -18.86 -12.31
CA LYS A 477 14.62 -18.77 -12.45
C LYS A 477 15.11 -19.51 -13.67
N VAL A 478 16.20 -19.02 -14.25
CA VAL A 478 17.02 -19.75 -15.21
C VAL A 478 18.29 -20.19 -14.50
N GLU A 479 18.63 -21.47 -14.63
CA GLU A 479 19.85 -22.04 -14.05
C GLU A 479 20.60 -22.85 -15.10
N ARG A 480 21.93 -22.87 -15.02
CA ARG A 480 22.75 -23.82 -15.78
C ARG A 480 22.45 -25.22 -15.27
N ALA A 481 22.22 -26.15 -16.19
CA ALA A 481 21.95 -27.53 -15.86
C ALA A 481 22.43 -28.43 -16.99
N ASP A 482 23.05 -29.56 -16.66
CA ASP A 482 23.55 -30.51 -17.67
C ASP A 482 22.52 -31.59 -18.03
N THR A 483 21.51 -31.78 -17.20
CA THR A 483 20.50 -32.84 -17.35
C THR A 483 19.09 -32.34 -17.01
N SER A 484 18.09 -32.88 -17.70
CA SER A 484 16.69 -32.70 -17.34
C SER A 484 16.36 -33.43 -16.02
N LEU A 485 15.44 -32.86 -15.25
CA LEU A 485 14.92 -33.43 -14.00
C LEU A 485 13.46 -33.86 -14.16
N GLU A 486 12.99 -34.65 -13.20
CA GLU A 486 11.59 -35.05 -13.11
C GLU A 486 10.67 -33.81 -13.04
N GLY A 487 9.60 -33.81 -13.83
CA GLY A 487 8.66 -32.69 -13.94
C GLY A 487 9.02 -31.62 -14.97
N ASP A 488 10.19 -31.72 -15.65
CA ASP A 488 10.47 -30.88 -16.81
C ASP A 488 9.64 -31.36 -18.01
N ILE A 489 9.00 -30.43 -18.71
CA ILE A 489 8.12 -30.74 -19.85
C ILE A 489 8.75 -30.32 -21.18
N GLY A 490 8.18 -30.80 -22.29
CA GLY A 490 8.47 -30.30 -23.63
C GLY A 490 7.96 -28.88 -23.83
N LEU A 491 8.49 -28.21 -24.86
CA LEU A 491 8.22 -26.79 -25.10
C LEU A 491 6.73 -26.49 -25.38
N TYR A 492 5.98 -27.49 -25.86
CA TYR A 492 4.57 -27.36 -26.23
C TYR A 492 3.63 -28.25 -25.41
N ASP A 493 4.14 -28.92 -24.37
CA ASP A 493 3.38 -29.91 -23.60
C ASP A 493 2.52 -29.28 -22.50
N PHE A 494 2.58 -27.95 -22.32
CA PHE A 494 1.79 -27.24 -21.34
C PHE A 494 0.34 -27.03 -21.81
N ARG A 495 -0.60 -27.03 -20.86
CA ARG A 495 -2.00 -26.69 -21.15
C ARG A 495 -2.13 -25.20 -21.44
N ALA A 496 -2.33 -24.84 -22.70
CA ALA A 496 -2.44 -23.44 -23.12
C ALA A 496 -3.79 -22.78 -22.78
N ARG A 497 -4.86 -23.59 -22.59
CA ARG A 497 -6.24 -23.09 -22.46
C ARG A 497 -6.97 -23.72 -21.28
N TRP A 498 -7.58 -22.86 -20.48
CA TRP A 498 -8.28 -23.21 -19.24
C TRP A 498 -9.71 -22.70 -19.27
N ASN A 499 -10.58 -23.35 -18.51
CA ASN A 499 -11.96 -22.92 -18.31
C ASN A 499 -12.19 -22.74 -16.82
N LEU A 500 -12.88 -21.67 -16.46
CA LEU A 500 -13.00 -21.19 -15.10
C LEU A 500 -14.46 -20.95 -14.76
N VAL A 501 -14.80 -21.10 -13.49
CA VAL A 501 -16.04 -20.60 -12.91
C VAL A 501 -15.71 -19.80 -11.66
N GLY A 502 -16.43 -18.71 -11.42
CA GLY A 502 -16.22 -17.92 -10.23
C GLY A 502 -17.32 -16.90 -9.99
N ARG A 503 -17.47 -16.51 -8.73
CA ARG A 503 -18.35 -15.44 -8.30
C ARG A 503 -17.66 -14.09 -8.48
N VAL A 504 -18.37 -13.13 -9.06
CA VAL A 504 -17.89 -11.79 -9.37
C VAL A 504 -17.73 -11.01 -8.08
N ALA A 505 -16.49 -10.67 -7.73
CA ALA A 505 -16.22 -9.74 -6.65
C ALA A 505 -16.37 -8.29 -7.13
N TYR A 506 -15.78 -7.96 -8.28
CA TYR A 506 -15.81 -6.62 -8.88
C TYR A 506 -15.17 -6.58 -10.27
N THR A 507 -15.43 -5.49 -11.00
CA THR A 507 -14.78 -5.18 -12.27
C THR A 507 -13.67 -4.14 -12.10
N THR A 508 -12.74 -4.09 -13.07
CA THR A 508 -11.67 -3.10 -13.13
C THR A 508 -11.52 -2.53 -14.54
N TYR A 509 -10.97 -1.33 -14.62
CA TYR A 509 -10.78 -0.61 -15.87
C TYR A 509 -9.45 0.15 -15.87
N LYS A 510 -8.63 -0.09 -16.88
CA LYS A 510 -7.36 0.62 -17.11
C LYS A 510 -7.38 1.24 -18.50
N SER A 511 -6.90 2.46 -18.62
CA SER A 511 -6.69 3.08 -19.92
C SER A 511 -5.45 3.98 -19.93
N GLY A 512 -4.95 4.27 -21.13
CA GLY A 512 -3.81 5.13 -21.32
C GLY A 512 -3.51 5.39 -22.79
N VAL A 513 -2.33 5.95 -23.05
CA VAL A 513 -1.82 6.20 -24.41
C VAL A 513 -0.53 5.43 -24.57
N GLY A 514 -0.43 4.63 -25.64
CA GLY A 514 0.74 3.83 -25.95
C GLY A 514 1.89 4.68 -26.50
N ARG A 515 3.08 4.09 -26.63
CA ARG A 515 4.26 4.76 -27.20
C ARG A 515 4.06 5.25 -28.64
N ASN A 516 3.12 4.65 -29.35
CA ASN A 516 2.71 5.03 -30.70
C ASN A 516 1.62 6.11 -30.73
N GLY A 517 1.29 6.73 -29.58
CA GLY A 517 0.24 7.73 -29.46
C GLY A 517 -1.19 7.17 -29.50
N LYS A 518 -1.39 5.86 -29.65
CA LYS A 518 -2.73 5.26 -29.72
C LYS A 518 -3.30 5.07 -28.33
N PRO A 519 -4.58 5.42 -28.10
CA PRO A 519 -5.25 5.09 -26.85
C PRO A 519 -5.38 3.57 -26.72
N TRP A 520 -5.33 3.09 -25.49
CA TRP A 520 -5.57 1.71 -25.16
C TRP A 520 -6.46 1.59 -23.94
N THR A 521 -7.27 0.53 -23.92
CA THR A 521 -8.19 0.21 -22.83
C THR A 521 -8.11 -1.27 -22.52
N ARG A 522 -7.99 -1.59 -21.22
CA ARG A 522 -8.11 -2.94 -20.69
C ARG A 522 -9.22 -2.98 -19.64
N LYS A 523 -10.02 -4.04 -19.70
CA LYS A 523 -11.04 -4.37 -18.70
C LYS A 523 -10.56 -5.59 -17.92
N GLY A 524 -11.00 -5.72 -16.68
CA GLY A 524 -10.69 -6.86 -15.86
C GLY A 524 -11.84 -7.24 -14.93
N LEU A 525 -11.89 -8.51 -14.56
CA LEU A 525 -12.89 -9.09 -13.69
C LEU A 525 -12.18 -9.85 -12.57
N ILE A 526 -12.51 -9.54 -11.32
CA ILE A 526 -11.97 -10.26 -10.17
C ILE A 526 -13.04 -11.25 -9.75
N LEU A 527 -12.66 -12.52 -9.78
CA LEU A 527 -13.52 -13.64 -9.41
C LEU A 527 -12.98 -14.29 -8.13
N ILE A 528 -13.88 -14.85 -7.35
CA ILE A 528 -13.58 -15.74 -6.23
C ILE A 528 -14.26 -17.09 -6.46
N ASP A 529 -13.61 -18.14 -5.99
CA ASP A 529 -14.16 -19.49 -5.88
C ASP A 529 -13.94 -19.96 -4.44
N GLU A 530 -14.30 -21.20 -4.10
CA GLU A 530 -14.13 -21.74 -2.74
C GLU A 530 -12.67 -21.68 -2.23
N THR A 531 -11.70 -21.63 -3.15
CA THR A 531 -10.28 -21.90 -2.87
C THR A 531 -9.44 -20.63 -2.86
N SER A 532 -9.72 -19.68 -3.75
CA SER A 532 -8.89 -18.48 -3.95
C SER A 532 -9.61 -17.41 -4.77
N ARG A 533 -8.84 -16.40 -5.19
CA ARG A 533 -9.27 -15.40 -6.17
C ARG A 533 -8.46 -15.51 -7.46
N ILE A 534 -9.04 -15.06 -8.56
CA ILE A 534 -8.31 -14.84 -9.81
C ILE A 534 -8.67 -13.48 -10.41
N THR A 535 -7.67 -12.87 -11.06
CA THR A 535 -7.91 -11.71 -11.93
C THR A 535 -7.95 -12.15 -13.37
N VAL A 536 -9.06 -11.90 -14.05
CA VAL A 536 -9.23 -12.12 -15.48
C VAL A 536 -9.08 -10.77 -16.18
N GLU A 537 -8.11 -10.58 -17.06
CA GLU A 537 -7.89 -9.32 -17.78
C GLU A 537 -7.97 -9.51 -19.31
N GLY A 538 -8.35 -8.45 -20.03
CA GLY A 538 -8.34 -8.48 -21.48
C GLY A 538 -8.44 -7.09 -22.09
N TRP A 539 -8.13 -7.00 -23.39
CA TRP A 539 -8.40 -5.79 -24.16
C TRP A 539 -9.90 -5.52 -24.20
N GLU A 540 -10.31 -4.26 -24.20
CA GLU A 540 -11.74 -3.89 -24.15
C GLU A 540 -12.59 -4.59 -25.23
N ASN A 541 -12.05 -4.75 -26.44
CA ASN A 541 -12.72 -5.40 -27.56
C ASN A 541 -12.77 -6.94 -27.47
N SER A 542 -12.06 -7.55 -26.52
CA SER A 542 -12.14 -8.99 -26.24
C SER A 542 -13.32 -9.34 -25.34
N TRP A 543 -13.87 -8.37 -24.59
CA TRP A 543 -14.94 -8.64 -23.63
C TRP A 543 -16.31 -8.65 -24.30
N PRO A 544 -17.16 -9.66 -24.03
CA PRO A 544 -18.54 -9.67 -24.52
C PRO A 544 -19.38 -8.60 -23.81
N SER A 545 -20.50 -8.20 -24.44
CA SER A 545 -21.38 -7.13 -23.94
C SER A 545 -21.90 -7.38 -22.52
N ILE A 546 -22.11 -8.65 -22.16
CA ILE A 546 -22.60 -9.09 -20.84
C ILE A 546 -21.68 -8.65 -19.70
N TYR A 547 -20.38 -8.39 -19.96
CA TYR A 547 -19.44 -7.83 -18.97
C TYR A 547 -19.97 -6.56 -18.32
N ASN A 548 -20.59 -5.66 -19.10
CA ASN A 548 -21.07 -4.37 -18.59
C ASN A 548 -22.35 -4.51 -17.74
N THR A 549 -22.89 -5.73 -17.63
CA THR A 549 -24.11 -6.03 -16.83
C THR A 549 -23.79 -6.81 -15.56
N LEU A 550 -22.52 -7.12 -15.30
CA LEU A 550 -22.12 -7.91 -14.13
C LEU A 550 -22.23 -7.08 -12.86
N LYS A 551 -22.82 -7.69 -11.82
CA LYS A 551 -22.87 -7.15 -10.45
C LYS A 551 -22.01 -8.01 -9.52
N GLN A 552 -21.66 -7.46 -8.35
CA GLN A 552 -21.04 -8.25 -7.29
C GLN A 552 -22.00 -9.38 -6.89
N GLY A 553 -21.48 -10.60 -6.73
CA GLY A 553 -22.27 -11.79 -6.40
C GLY A 553 -22.79 -12.58 -7.61
N ASP A 554 -22.76 -12.03 -8.84
CA ASP A 554 -23.06 -12.81 -10.04
C ASP A 554 -22.04 -13.94 -10.22
N GLU A 555 -22.44 -15.06 -10.79
CA GLU A 555 -21.52 -16.16 -11.11
C GLU A 555 -21.33 -16.30 -12.60
N VAL A 556 -20.08 -16.42 -13.01
CA VAL A 556 -19.70 -16.50 -14.41
C VAL A 556 -18.83 -17.70 -14.71
N VAL A 557 -19.05 -18.29 -15.88
CA VAL A 557 -18.14 -19.24 -16.52
C VAL A 557 -17.37 -18.51 -17.60
N ILE A 558 -16.05 -18.70 -17.63
CA ILE A 558 -15.18 -18.16 -18.67
C ILE A 558 -14.40 -19.30 -19.30
N LEU A 559 -14.64 -19.53 -20.58
CA LEU A 559 -14.02 -20.62 -21.32
C LEU A 559 -12.79 -20.13 -22.09
N ASN A 560 -11.83 -21.03 -22.27
CA ASN A 560 -10.71 -20.89 -23.19
C ASN A 560 -9.80 -19.67 -22.90
N VAL A 561 -9.53 -19.40 -21.62
CA VAL A 561 -8.56 -18.38 -21.18
C VAL A 561 -7.14 -18.92 -21.22
N SER A 562 -6.16 -18.04 -21.43
CA SER A 562 -4.75 -18.36 -21.17
C SER A 562 -4.39 -17.93 -19.75
N LEU A 563 -3.39 -18.57 -19.13
CA LEU A 563 -2.91 -18.17 -17.81
C LEU A 563 -1.71 -17.23 -17.91
N ASP A 564 -1.52 -16.45 -16.86
CA ASP A 564 -0.34 -15.64 -16.58
C ASP A 564 -0.12 -15.64 -15.07
N ALA A 565 1.01 -15.16 -14.60
CA ALA A 565 1.25 -15.01 -13.16
C ALA A 565 2.18 -13.83 -12.85
N TRP A 566 2.12 -13.36 -11.62
CA TRP A 566 3.12 -12.46 -11.05
C TRP A 566 3.33 -12.81 -9.57
N ALA A 567 4.55 -13.22 -9.23
CA ALA A 567 4.88 -13.86 -7.97
C ALA A 567 3.88 -15.00 -7.67
N VAL A 568 3.19 -14.94 -6.54
CA VAL A 568 2.19 -15.94 -6.14
C VAL A 568 0.81 -15.75 -6.75
N GLU A 569 0.57 -14.65 -7.50
CA GLU A 569 -0.77 -14.35 -8.03
C GLU A 569 -0.96 -14.93 -9.43
N VAL A 570 -1.86 -15.93 -9.54
CA VAL A 570 -2.33 -16.46 -10.82
C VAL A 570 -3.33 -15.49 -11.45
N LYS A 571 -3.23 -15.34 -12.77
CA LYS A 571 -4.10 -14.48 -13.59
C LYS A 571 -4.56 -15.25 -14.80
N ALA A 572 -5.71 -14.86 -15.33
CA ALA A 572 -6.20 -15.32 -16.61
C ALA A 572 -6.26 -14.16 -17.59
N ASN A 573 -5.96 -14.44 -18.86
CA ASN A 573 -6.15 -13.48 -19.94
C ASN A 573 -7.31 -13.94 -20.84
N LEU A 574 -8.23 -13.01 -21.06
CA LEU A 574 -9.27 -13.12 -22.06
C LEU A 574 -8.66 -12.81 -23.44
N GLU A 575 -8.64 -13.81 -24.31
CA GLU A 575 -8.04 -13.73 -25.64
C GLU A 575 -9.08 -13.98 -26.73
N LYS A 576 -8.64 -13.89 -27.99
CA LYS A 576 -9.47 -14.27 -29.13
C LYS A 576 -9.85 -15.75 -29.00
N GLY A 577 -11.16 -16.03 -28.98
CA GLY A 577 -11.70 -17.38 -28.83
C GLY A 577 -12.09 -17.75 -27.40
N SER A 578 -11.89 -16.85 -26.42
CA SER A 578 -12.51 -16.97 -25.11
C SER A 578 -13.99 -16.58 -25.16
N SER A 579 -14.82 -17.20 -24.32
CA SER A 579 -16.24 -16.87 -24.16
C SER A 579 -16.60 -16.75 -22.68
N MET A 580 -17.67 -16.03 -22.38
CA MET A 580 -18.14 -15.80 -21.01
C MET A 580 -19.66 -15.94 -20.94
N TYR A 581 -20.14 -16.63 -19.91
CA TYR A 581 -21.55 -16.90 -19.65
C TYR A 581 -21.85 -16.56 -18.20
N VAL A 582 -23.02 -15.97 -17.94
CA VAL A 582 -23.54 -15.81 -16.58
C VAL A 582 -24.36 -17.06 -16.27
N VAL A 583 -24.01 -17.75 -15.18
CA VAL A 583 -24.67 -19.00 -14.76
C VAL A 583 -25.61 -18.79 -13.58
N SER A 584 -25.32 -17.81 -12.73
CA SER A 584 -26.21 -17.35 -11.67
C SER A 584 -26.15 -15.82 -11.57
N ARG A 585 -27.27 -15.21 -11.20
CA ARG A 585 -27.35 -13.77 -10.91
C ARG A 585 -27.47 -13.60 -9.41
N SER A 586 -26.76 -12.61 -8.88
CA SER A 586 -27.01 -12.11 -7.52
C SER A 586 -28.50 -11.82 -7.34
N CYS A 587 -29.09 -12.29 -6.24
CA CYS A 587 -30.44 -11.90 -5.87
C CYS A 587 -30.48 -10.39 -5.62
N GLU A 588 -31.48 -9.70 -6.16
CA GLU A 588 -31.68 -8.25 -5.93
C GLU A 588 -32.12 -7.94 -4.51
#